data_AF-A0AAW7AK23-F1
#
_entry.id   AF-A0AAW7AK23-F1
#
_cell.length_a   1.000
_cell.length_b   1.000
_cell.length_c   1.000
_cell.angle_alpha   90.00
_cell.angle_beta   90.00
_cell.angle_gamma   90.00
#
_symmetry.space_group_name_H-M   'P 1'
#
loop_
_entity.id
_entity.type
_entity.pdbx_description
1 polymer ?
#
loop_
_entity_poly.entity_id
_entity_poly.type
_entity_poly.pdbx_seq_one_letter_code
_entity_poly.pdbx_strand_id
1 'polypeptide(L)'
;MTQSIREIVQLQLYDLFDNTKFELSELNQNKSLVINGPDSKLIKRGLDISYLQGQKKAIDAIHTLLKTYTDDRTFIEHYNNYTLITSEEFETSASNFSSMIEPQDEFELFLATHYNLRGQKLVIDTVNTLINT
;
A
#
# COMPACT_ATOMS: atom_id res chain seq x y z
N MET A 1 -30.58 -10.50 0.00
CA MET A 1 -29.75 -10.04 1.12
C MET A 1 -28.73 -9.10 0.51
N THR A 2 -28.68 -7.86 0.94
CA THR A 2 -27.62 -6.92 0.55
C THR A 2 -26.37 -7.35 1.30
N GLN A 3 -25.24 -7.56 0.61
CA GLN A 3 -23.97 -7.84 1.30
C GLN A 3 -23.61 -6.66 2.22
N SER A 4 -23.13 -6.96 3.43
CA SER A 4 -22.62 -5.92 4.33
C SER A 4 -21.37 -5.28 3.74
N ILE A 5 -21.11 -4.01 4.07
CA ILE A 5 -19.90 -3.33 3.58
C ILE A 5 -18.64 -4.06 4.03
N ARG A 6 -18.66 -4.66 5.23
CA ARG A 6 -17.56 -5.48 5.76
C ARG A 6 -17.28 -6.69 4.88
N GLU A 7 -18.30 -7.40 4.41
CA GLU A 7 -18.14 -8.54 3.50
C GLU A 7 -17.57 -8.11 2.14
N ILE A 8 -18.05 -7.00 1.58
CA ILE A 8 -17.57 -6.44 0.31
C ILE A 8 -16.08 -6.06 0.41
N VAL A 9 -15.71 -5.34 1.47
CA VAL A 9 -14.31 -4.96 1.71
C VAL A 9 -13.45 -6.20 1.96
N GLN A 10 -13.93 -7.19 2.70
CA GLN A 10 -13.18 -8.42 2.96
C GLN A 10 -12.87 -9.19 1.67
N LEU A 11 -13.83 -9.32 0.76
CA LEU A 11 -13.62 -9.96 -0.54
C LEU A 11 -12.58 -9.18 -1.36
N GLN A 12 -12.70 -7.85 -1.43
CA GLN A 12 -11.73 -7.01 -2.13
C GLN A 12 -10.31 -7.16 -1.56
N LEU A 13 -10.17 -7.29 -0.23
CA LEU A 13 -8.86 -7.49 0.38
C LEU A 13 -8.23 -8.83 0.02
N TYR A 14 -9.02 -9.89 -0.22
CA TYR A 14 -8.48 -11.15 -0.71
C TYR A 14 -7.92 -11.02 -2.13
N ASP A 15 -8.66 -10.37 -3.03
CA ASP A 15 -8.20 -10.12 -4.39
C ASP A 15 -6.91 -9.27 -4.40
N LEU A 16 -6.87 -8.21 -3.58
CA LEU A 16 -5.68 -7.36 -3.42
C LEU A 16 -4.48 -8.15 -2.85
N PHE A 17 -4.72 -9.02 -1.88
CA PHE A 17 -3.68 -9.85 -1.28
C PHE A 17 -3.09 -10.84 -2.28
N ASP A 18 -3.95 -11.52 -3.05
CA ASP A 18 -3.51 -12.48 -4.06
C ASP A 18 -2.71 -11.80 -5.17
N ASN A 19 -3.15 -10.61 -5.62
CA ASN A 19 -2.38 -9.80 -6.58
C ASN A 19 -1.02 -9.36 -6.02
N THR A 20 -0.98 -8.85 -4.78
CA THR A 20 0.27 -8.46 -4.12
C THR A 20 1.24 -9.65 -4.03
N LYS A 21 0.73 -10.83 -3.67
CA LYS A 21 1.50 -12.07 -3.57
C LYS A 21 2.02 -12.53 -4.94
N PHE A 22 1.19 -12.41 -5.97
CA PHE A 22 1.58 -12.71 -7.35
C PHE A 22 2.73 -11.80 -7.81
N GLU A 23 2.60 -10.48 -7.65
CA GLU A 23 3.64 -9.52 -8.04
C GLU A 23 4.97 -9.75 -7.28
N LEU A 24 4.90 -10.05 -5.97
CA LEU A 24 6.09 -10.41 -5.18
C LEU A 24 6.74 -11.70 -5.68
N SER A 25 5.96 -12.68 -6.12
CA SER A 25 6.46 -13.92 -6.71
C SER A 25 7.21 -13.63 -8.03
N GLU A 26 6.62 -12.82 -8.91
CA GLU A 26 7.23 -12.41 -10.18
C GLU A 26 8.56 -11.67 -9.96
N LEU A 27 8.61 -10.77 -8.99
CA LEU A 27 9.87 -10.13 -8.60
C LEU A 27 10.89 -11.17 -8.13
N ASN A 28 10.50 -12.15 -7.32
CA ASN A 28 11.43 -13.16 -6.83
C ASN A 28 11.95 -14.09 -7.94
N GLN A 29 11.11 -14.48 -8.90
CA GLN A 29 11.53 -15.30 -10.04
C GLN A 29 12.59 -14.57 -10.90
N ASN A 30 12.42 -13.27 -11.09
CA ASN A 30 13.33 -12.45 -11.91
C ASN A 30 14.57 -11.95 -11.15
N LYS A 31 14.78 -12.37 -9.89
CA LYS A 31 15.86 -11.87 -9.02
C LYS A 31 17.26 -12.00 -9.63
N SER A 32 17.59 -13.17 -10.18
CA SER A 32 18.93 -13.43 -10.74
C SER A 32 19.26 -12.53 -11.93
N LEU A 33 18.28 -12.28 -12.80
CA LEU A 33 18.44 -11.41 -13.96
C LEU A 33 18.61 -9.94 -13.59
N VAL A 34 18.02 -9.53 -12.46
CA VAL A 34 18.12 -8.15 -11.95
C VAL A 34 19.43 -7.92 -11.22
N ILE A 35 19.89 -8.86 -10.39
CA ILE A 35 21.15 -8.73 -9.63
C ILE A 35 22.36 -8.62 -10.55
N ASN A 36 22.34 -9.34 -11.68
CA ASN A 36 23.41 -9.30 -12.66
C ASN A 36 23.18 -8.24 -13.76
N GLY A 37 22.14 -7.42 -13.62
CA GLY A 37 21.76 -6.38 -14.58
C GLY A 37 22.29 -5.00 -14.22
N PRO A 38 21.94 -3.95 -14.99
CA PRO A 38 22.30 -2.57 -14.67
C PRO A 38 21.70 -2.09 -13.34
N ASP A 39 22.40 -1.17 -12.65
CA ASP A 39 21.99 -0.61 -11.35
C ASP A 39 20.57 -0.03 -11.36
N SER A 40 20.14 0.55 -12.48
CA SER A 40 18.77 1.06 -12.63
C SER A 40 17.69 -0.02 -12.44
N LYS A 41 17.98 -1.28 -12.77
CA LYS A 41 17.08 -2.41 -12.50
C LYS A 41 17.06 -2.79 -11.03
N LEU A 42 18.19 -2.69 -10.33
CA LEU A 42 18.28 -2.92 -8.89
C LEU A 42 17.49 -1.86 -8.10
N ILE A 43 17.65 -0.58 -8.46
CA ILE A 43 16.90 0.52 -7.86
C ILE A 43 15.41 0.32 -8.11
N LYS A 44 14.99 0.09 -9.36
CA LYS A 44 13.59 -0.16 -9.69
C LYS A 44 13.01 -1.31 -8.86
N ARG A 45 13.74 -2.43 -8.75
CA ARG A 45 13.33 -3.56 -7.91
C ARG A 45 13.14 -3.17 -6.45
N GLY A 46 14.05 -2.38 -5.89
CA GLY A 46 13.93 -1.88 -4.51
C GLY A 46 12.64 -1.10 -4.30
N LEU A 47 12.34 -0.17 -5.22
CA LEU A 47 11.12 0.63 -5.19
C LEU A 47 9.85 -0.23 -5.35
N ASP A 48 9.86 -1.20 -6.28
CA ASP A 48 8.75 -2.13 -6.49
C ASP A 48 8.48 -2.98 -5.22
N ILE A 49 9.54 -3.44 -4.54
CA ILE A 49 9.41 -4.16 -3.26
C ILE A 49 8.81 -3.25 -2.18
N SER A 50 9.33 -2.03 -2.02
CA SER A 50 8.81 -1.07 -1.04
C SER A 50 7.32 -0.78 -1.26
N TYR A 51 6.92 -0.62 -2.53
CA TYR A 51 5.52 -0.43 -2.93
C TYR A 51 4.63 -1.62 -2.57
N LEU A 52 5.03 -2.84 -2.90
CA LEU A 52 4.27 -4.06 -2.58
C LEU A 52 4.20 -4.32 -1.07
N GLN A 53 5.26 -4.02 -0.33
CA GLN A 53 5.24 -4.04 1.13
C GLN A 53 4.25 -3.01 1.70
N GLY A 54 4.13 -1.85 1.05
CA GLY A 54 3.12 -0.85 1.35
C GLY A 54 1.70 -1.38 1.18
N GLN A 55 1.41 -2.00 0.04
CA GLN A 55 0.10 -2.63 -0.20
C GLN A 55 -0.21 -3.67 0.87
N LYS A 56 0.74 -4.58 1.15
CA LYS A 56 0.59 -5.60 2.20
C LYS A 56 0.29 -4.97 3.57
N LYS A 57 1.02 -3.92 3.96
CA LYS A 57 0.82 -3.23 5.24
C LYS A 57 -0.60 -2.68 5.37
N ALA A 58 -1.13 -2.04 4.33
CA ALA A 58 -2.50 -1.54 4.32
C ALA A 58 -3.53 -2.67 4.35
N ILE A 59 -3.33 -3.73 3.57
CA ILE A 59 -4.20 -4.92 3.58
C ILE A 59 -4.27 -5.53 4.98
N ASP A 60 -3.12 -5.76 5.63
CA ASP A 60 -3.06 -6.33 6.97
C ASP A 60 -3.75 -5.42 8.01
N ALA A 61 -3.56 -4.10 7.91
CA ALA A 61 -4.20 -3.13 8.79
C ALA A 61 -5.72 -3.16 8.65
N ILE A 62 -6.26 -3.05 7.42
CA ILE A 62 -7.71 -3.05 7.18
C ILE A 62 -8.31 -4.41 7.55
N HIS A 63 -7.61 -5.51 7.26
CA HIS A 63 -8.04 -6.85 7.67
C HIS A 63 -8.11 -7.00 9.19
N THR A 64 -7.19 -6.36 9.92
CA THR A 64 -7.23 -6.30 11.39
C THR A 64 -8.46 -5.50 11.84
N LEU A 65 -8.74 -4.34 11.24
CA LEU A 65 -9.94 -3.55 11.57
C LEU A 65 -11.23 -4.36 11.34
N LEU A 66 -11.34 -5.08 10.22
CA LEU A 66 -12.50 -5.94 9.93
C LEU A 66 -12.71 -7.04 10.99
N LYS A 67 -11.61 -7.61 11.51
CA LYS A 67 -11.65 -8.64 12.56
C LYS A 67 -11.97 -8.06 13.94
N THR A 68 -11.48 -6.86 14.23
CA THR A 68 -11.67 -6.20 15.53
C THR A 68 -13.07 -5.62 15.68
N TYR A 69 -13.63 -5.01 14.63
CA TYR A 69 -14.91 -4.32 14.67
C TYR A 69 -15.98 -5.11 13.92
N THR A 70 -16.98 -5.60 14.65
CA THR A 70 -18.00 -6.54 14.15
C THR A 70 -19.22 -5.88 13.53
N ASP A 71 -19.38 -4.57 13.71
CA ASP A 71 -20.44 -3.77 13.08
C ASP A 71 -19.86 -2.78 12.05
N ASP A 72 -20.65 -2.50 11.02
CA ASP A 72 -20.24 -1.69 9.88
C ASP A 72 -19.89 -0.25 10.27
N ARG A 73 -20.63 0.34 11.22
CA ARG A 73 -20.43 1.73 11.62
C ARG A 73 -19.10 1.92 12.34
N THR A 74 -18.83 1.11 13.36
CA THR A 74 -17.57 1.18 14.12
C THR A 74 -16.38 0.84 13.23
N PHE A 75 -16.52 -0.15 12.34
CA PHE A 75 -15.50 -0.45 11.33
C PHE A 75 -15.18 0.78 10.46
N ILE A 76 -16.19 1.43 9.88
CA ILE A 76 -16.01 2.60 9.02
C ILE A 76 -15.33 3.75 9.78
N GLU A 77 -15.72 4.01 11.03
CA GLU A 77 -15.12 5.07 11.85
C GLU A 77 -13.60 4.86 12.02
N HIS A 78 -13.20 3.65 12.42
CA HIS A 78 -11.78 3.33 12.60
C HIS A 78 -11.01 3.24 11.27
N TYR A 79 -11.64 2.75 10.21
CA TYR A 79 -11.08 2.75 8.87
C TYR A 79 -10.82 4.18 8.36
N ASN A 80 -11.76 5.10 8.58
CA ASN A 80 -11.61 6.50 8.17
C ASN A 80 -10.45 7.16 8.91
N ASN A 81 -10.28 6.89 10.20
CA ASN A 81 -9.13 7.40 10.97
C ASN A 81 -7.79 6.86 10.43
N TYR A 82 -7.71 5.55 10.18
CA TYR A 82 -6.53 4.93 9.56
C TYR A 82 -6.21 5.55 8.19
N THR A 83 -7.24 5.75 7.36
CA THR A 83 -7.15 6.35 6.03
C THR A 83 -6.66 7.79 6.08
N LEU A 84 -7.16 8.58 7.03
CA LEU A 84 -6.76 9.98 7.22
C LEU A 84 -5.26 10.07 7.52
N ILE A 85 -4.80 9.35 8.56
CA ILE A 85 -3.40 9.35 8.99
C ILE A 85 -2.47 8.93 7.83
N THR A 86 -2.80 7.81 7.18
CA THR A 86 -1.95 7.27 6.10
C THR A 86 -1.92 8.18 4.87
N SER A 87 -3.05 8.85 4.57
CA SER A 87 -3.11 9.81 3.46
C SER A 87 -2.30 11.07 3.78
N GLU A 88 -2.39 11.60 5.00
CA GLU A 88 -1.57 12.75 5.43
C GLU A 88 -0.06 12.45 5.37
N GLU A 89 0.36 11.25 5.79
CA GLU A 89 1.75 10.79 5.65
C GLU A 89 2.18 10.73 4.18
N PHE A 90 1.33 10.18 3.30
CA PHE A 90 1.61 10.12 1.86
C PHE A 90 1.70 11.51 1.23
N GLU A 91 0.74 12.40 1.48
CA GLU A 91 0.73 13.76 0.94
C GLU A 91 1.95 14.55 1.40
N THR A 92 2.34 14.41 2.67
CA THR A 92 3.57 15.02 3.20
C THR A 92 4.79 14.50 2.45
N SER A 93 4.90 13.18 2.27
CA SER A 93 6.01 12.57 1.52
C SER A 93 6.02 13.01 0.05
N ALA A 94 4.86 13.08 -0.61
CA ALA A 94 4.72 13.52 -1.99
C ALA A 94 5.08 15.00 -2.17
N SER A 95 4.62 15.87 -1.26
CA SER A 95 5.00 17.28 -1.22
C SER A 95 6.51 17.43 -1.08
N ASN A 96 7.11 16.75 -0.11
CA ASN A 96 8.56 16.77 0.11
C ASN A 96 9.32 16.33 -1.15
N PHE A 97 8.89 15.23 -1.79
CA PHE A 97 9.50 14.74 -3.03
C PHE A 97 9.39 15.76 -4.16
N SER A 98 8.21 16.36 -4.36
CA SER A 98 7.96 17.33 -5.44
C SER A 98 8.75 18.63 -5.28
N SER A 99 9.03 19.02 -4.03
CA SER A 99 9.79 20.23 -3.69
C SER A 99 11.32 20.02 -3.65
N MET A 100 11.78 18.79 -3.82
CA MET A 100 13.19 18.42 -3.67
C MET A 100 14.02 18.88 -4.88
N ILE A 101 14.96 19.80 -4.65
CA ILE A 101 15.85 20.33 -5.69
C ILE A 101 17.05 19.39 -5.93
N GLU A 102 17.58 18.81 -4.85
CA GLU A 102 18.68 17.85 -4.87
C GLU A 102 18.41 16.71 -3.89
N PRO A 103 18.92 15.48 -4.15
CA PRO A 103 18.82 14.37 -3.21
C PRO A 103 19.40 14.74 -1.84
N GLN A 104 18.62 14.56 -0.78
CA GLN A 104 19.09 14.76 0.59
C GLN A 104 19.87 13.53 1.09
N ASP A 105 20.52 13.66 2.26
CA ASP A 105 21.06 12.51 2.97
C ASP A 105 19.98 11.44 3.17
N GLU A 106 20.37 10.17 3.08
CA GLU A 106 19.45 9.02 3.20
C GLU A 106 18.32 9.00 2.15
N PHE A 107 18.54 9.59 0.97
CA PHE A 107 17.54 9.61 -0.12
C PHE A 107 16.96 8.23 -0.47
N GLU A 108 17.76 7.16 -0.38
CA GLU A 108 17.28 5.79 -0.59
C GLU A 108 16.20 5.37 0.42
N LEU A 109 16.36 5.75 1.69
CA LEU A 109 15.37 5.51 2.75
C LEU A 109 14.12 6.35 2.54
N PHE A 110 14.30 7.60 2.11
CA PHE A 110 13.19 8.46 1.72
C PHE A 110 12.37 7.81 0.59
N LEU A 111 13.03 7.36 -0.48
CA LEU A 111 12.36 6.72 -1.63
C LEU A 111 11.63 5.44 -1.21
N ALA A 112 12.27 4.59 -0.41
CA ALA A 112 11.65 3.38 0.11
C ALA A 112 10.38 3.71 0.92
N THR A 113 10.44 4.74 1.77
CA THR A 113 9.30 5.21 2.57
C THR A 113 8.19 5.78 1.68
N HIS A 114 8.53 6.63 0.72
CA HIS A 114 7.60 7.23 -0.22
C HIS A 114 6.83 6.17 -1.03
N TYR A 115 7.55 5.18 -1.59
CA TYR A 115 6.92 4.09 -2.33
C TYR A 115 6.10 3.16 -1.43
N ASN A 116 6.51 2.95 -0.18
CA ASN A 116 5.70 2.22 0.79
C ASN A 116 4.37 2.94 1.08
N LEU A 117 4.39 4.25 1.31
CA LEU A 117 3.18 5.06 1.49
C LEU A 117 2.30 5.04 0.23
N ARG A 118 2.90 5.14 -0.95
CA ARG A 118 2.19 5.02 -2.23
C ARG A 118 1.47 3.69 -2.38
N GLY A 119 2.09 2.59 -1.95
CA GLY A 119 1.47 1.26 -1.95
C GLY A 119 0.28 1.16 -0.99
N GLN A 120 0.41 1.74 0.21
CA GLN A 120 -0.70 1.81 1.16
C GLN A 120 -1.87 2.63 0.58
N LYS A 121 -1.57 3.77 -0.06
CA LYS A 121 -2.55 4.68 -0.67
C LYS A 121 -3.37 3.99 -1.77
N LEU A 122 -2.74 3.18 -2.63
CA LEU A 122 -3.47 2.41 -3.65
C LEU A 122 -4.57 1.52 -3.03
N VAL A 123 -4.22 0.77 -2.00
CA VAL A 123 -5.15 -0.14 -1.31
C VAL A 123 -6.28 0.65 -0.67
N ILE A 124 -5.94 1.74 0.04
CA ILE A 124 -6.91 2.64 0.65
C ILE A 124 -7.87 3.20 -0.40
N ASP A 125 -7.37 3.71 -1.51
CA ASP A 125 -8.20 4.29 -2.57
C ASP A 125 -9.13 3.26 -3.20
N THR A 126 -8.63 2.03 -3.40
CA THR A 126 -9.45 0.92 -3.89
C THR A 126 -10.59 0.62 -2.92
N VAL A 127 -10.32 0.51 -1.62
CA VAL A 127 -11.34 0.23 -0.59
C VAL A 127 -12.31 1.41 -0.43
N ASN A 128 -11.84 2.65 -0.53
CA ASN A 128 -12.67 3.85 -0.48
C ASN A 128 -13.73 3.89 -1.59
N THR A 129 -13.44 3.32 -2.77
CA THR A 129 -14.46 3.21 -3.83
C THR A 129 -15.64 2.34 -3.40
N LEU A 130 -15.42 1.37 -2.51
CA LEU A 130 -16.45 0.44 -2.05
C LEU A 130 -17.29 1.03 -0.90
N ILE A 131 -16.66 1.81 -0.02
CA ILE A 131 -17.31 2.38 1.18
C ILE A 131 -18.13 3.63 0.83
N ASN A 132 -17.72 4.40 -0.18
CA ASN A 132 -18.41 5.63 -0.59
C ASN A 132 -19.41 5.44 -1.74
N THR A 133 -19.80 4.19 -2.05
CA THR A 133 -20.85 3.85 -3.04
C THR A 133 -22.20 3.69 -2.35
#